data_AF-A0A1G4JP00-F1
#
_entry.id   AF-A0A1G4JP00-F1
#
_cell.length_a   1.000
_cell.length_b   1.000
_cell.length_c   1.000
_cell.angle_alpha   90.00
_cell.angle_beta   90.00
_cell.angle_gamma   90.00
#
_symmetry.space_group_name_H-M   'P 1'
#
loop_
_entity.id
_entity.type
_entity.pdbx_description
1 polymer ?
#
loop_
_entity_poly.entity_id
_entity_poly.type
_entity_poly.pdbx_seq_one_letter_code
_entity_poly.pdbx_strand_id
1 'polypeptide(L)'
;MPQPEYIQGRLKSLDAIDDLLLSTLLHASQAVGTMEELKRGNDTMKTQFENHARGFYSSLEHATVALRREIKYLDDNVGTRLLPINVNKKATGQDDGKLRDQFEVLERELSGGNGKKS
;
A
#
# COMPACT_ATOMS: atom_id res chain seq x y z
N MET A 1 -7.85 14.77 5.83
CA MET A 1 -8.98 13.83 5.73
C MET A 1 -8.46 12.42 5.93
N PRO A 2 -9.04 11.60 6.81
CA PRO A 2 -8.66 10.19 6.93
C PRO A 2 -8.97 9.45 5.62
N GLN A 3 -8.05 8.61 5.16
CA GLN A 3 -8.24 7.84 3.93
C GLN A 3 -9.38 6.81 4.12
N PRO A 4 -10.20 6.54 3.08
CA PRO A 4 -11.28 5.54 3.13
C PRO A 4 -10.80 4.19 3.68
N GLU A 5 -11.59 3.55 4.55
CA GLU A 5 -11.24 2.26 5.20
C GLU A 5 -10.84 1.17 4.20
N TYR A 6 -11.49 1.15 3.03
CA TYR A 6 -11.16 0.23 1.94
C TYR A 6 -9.72 0.42 1.43
N ILE A 7 -9.27 1.67 1.29
CA ILE A 7 -7.91 2.01 0.83
C ILE A 7 -6.89 1.63 1.92
N GLN A 8 -7.23 1.80 3.20
CA GLN A 8 -6.36 1.38 4.30
C GLN A 8 -6.19 -0.15 4.34
N GLY A 9 -7.26 -0.92 4.10
CA GLY A 9 -7.17 -2.38 3.99
C GLY A 9 -6.28 -2.83 2.84
N ARG A 10 -6.33 -2.11 1.72
CA ARG A 10 -5.49 -2.37 0.54
C ARG A 10 -4.02 -2.02 0.79
N LEU A 11 -3.75 -0.87 1.42
CA LEU A 11 -2.41 -0.48 1.88
C LEU A 11 -1.80 -1.51 2.82
N LYS A 12 -2.56 -2.02 3.80
CA LYS A 12 -2.09 -3.10 4.71
C LYS A 12 -1.76 -4.38 3.96
N SER A 13 -2.52 -4.70 2.91
CA SER A 13 -2.22 -5.87 2.09
C SER A 13 -0.99 -5.66 1.19
N LEU A 14 -0.70 -4.44 0.74
CA LEU A 14 0.57 -4.12 0.08
C LEU A 14 1.74 -4.26 1.05
N ASP A 15 1.59 -3.74 2.28
CA ASP A 15 2.60 -3.83 3.33
C ASP A 15 2.95 -5.30 3.64
N ALA A 16 1.93 -6.16 3.73
CA ALA A 16 2.12 -7.60 3.90
C ALA A 16 2.83 -8.29 2.71
N ILE A 17 2.71 -7.75 1.49
CA ILE A 17 3.46 -8.24 0.33
C ILE A 17 4.93 -7.83 0.45
N ASP A 18 5.21 -6.61 0.90
CA ASP A 18 6.57 -6.12 1.11
C ASP A 18 7.30 -6.95 2.17
N ASP A 19 6.63 -7.32 3.26
CA ASP A 19 7.15 -8.29 4.24
C ASP A 19 7.49 -9.64 3.61
N LEU A 20 6.66 -10.11 2.67
CA LEU A 20 6.89 -11.36 1.95
C LEU A 20 8.12 -11.28 1.04
N LEU A 21 8.35 -10.13 0.40
CA LEU A 21 9.54 -9.86 -0.41
C LEU A 21 10.80 -9.81 0.46
N LEU A 22 10.74 -9.21 1.65
CA LEU A 22 11.83 -9.23 2.62
C LEU A 22 12.15 -10.67 3.07
N SER A 23 11.13 -11.48 3.36
CA SER A 23 11.32 -12.90 3.67
C SER A 23 11.96 -13.68 2.51
N THR A 24 11.60 -13.35 1.28
CA THR A 24 12.19 -13.94 0.08
C THR A 24 13.69 -13.59 0.00
N LEU A 25 14.04 -12.32 0.22
CA LEU A 25 15.43 -11.87 0.25
C LEU A 25 16.25 -12.59 1.36
N LEU A 26 15.64 -12.77 2.53
CA LEU A 26 16.26 -13.49 3.65
C LEU A 26 16.55 -14.95 3.27
N HIS A 27 15.58 -15.65 2.67
CA HIS A 27 15.78 -17.02 2.21
C HIS A 27 16.86 -17.12 1.12
N ALA A 28 16.96 -16.14 0.22
CA ALA A 28 18.04 -16.08 -0.76
C ALA A 28 19.41 -15.91 -0.09
N SER A 29 19.52 -15.01 0.89
CA SER A 29 20.76 -14.80 1.64
C SER A 29 21.19 -16.05 2.39
N GLN A 30 20.26 -16.74 3.05
CA GLN A 30 20.50 -18.00 3.74
C GLN A 30 20.89 -19.13 2.76
N ALA A 31 20.26 -19.19 1.59
CA ALA A 31 20.61 -20.15 0.54
C ALA A 31 22.04 -19.92 0.02
N VAL A 32 22.46 -18.67 -0.18
CA VAL A 32 23.84 -18.35 -0.58
C VAL A 32 24.84 -18.74 0.51
N GLY A 33 24.57 -18.39 1.78
CA GLY A 33 25.45 -18.74 2.90
C GLY A 33 25.60 -20.26 3.10
N THR A 34 24.49 -20.99 3.02
CA THR A 34 24.52 -22.47 3.09
C THR A 34 25.20 -23.12 1.88
N MET A 35 25.12 -22.49 0.70
CA MET A 35 25.84 -22.94 -0.49
C MET A 35 27.35 -22.75 -0.38
N GLU A 36 27.82 -21.67 0.25
CA GLU A 36 29.25 -21.46 0.53
C GLU A 36 29.81 -22.52 1.49
N GLU A 37 29.06 -22.85 2.54
CA GLU A 37 29.42 -23.91 3.49
C GLU A 37 29.36 -25.31 2.86
N LEU A 38 28.42 -25.55 1.93
CA LEU A 38 28.37 -26.78 1.14
C LEU A 38 29.62 -26.92 0.25
N LYS A 39 30.04 -25.84 -0.42
CA LYS A 39 31.28 -25.83 -1.23
C LYS A 39 32.55 -26.06 -0.41
N ARG A 40 32.53 -25.76 0.89
CA ARG A 40 33.63 -26.05 1.83
C ARG A 40 33.67 -27.52 2.29
N GLY A 41 32.76 -28.36 1.80
CA GLY A 41 32.74 -29.81 2.05
C GLY A 41 31.81 -30.23 3.19
N ASN A 42 30.94 -29.34 3.67
CA ASN A 42 29.99 -29.67 4.74
C ASN A 42 28.64 -30.14 4.16
N ASP A 43 28.57 -31.42 3.79
CA ASP A 43 27.37 -32.05 3.18
C ASP A 43 26.12 -32.01 4.05
N THR A 44 26.27 -31.78 5.36
CA THR A 44 25.13 -31.62 6.29
C THR A 44 24.28 -30.39 5.99
N MET A 45 24.85 -29.39 5.30
CA MET A 45 24.15 -28.15 4.92
C MET A 45 23.30 -28.30 3.66
N LYS A 46 23.40 -29.43 2.94
CA LYS A 46 22.65 -29.67 1.69
C LYS A 46 21.13 -29.61 1.90
N THR A 47 20.64 -30.24 2.96
CA THR A 47 19.21 -30.21 3.31
C THR A 47 18.75 -28.81 3.69
N GLN A 48 19.60 -28.03 4.36
CA GLN A 48 19.29 -26.64 4.71
C GLN A 48 19.24 -25.76 3.47
N PHE A 49 20.20 -25.92 2.55
CA PHE A 49 20.20 -25.25 1.25
C PHE A 49 18.94 -25.56 0.45
N GLU A 50 18.56 -26.83 0.32
CA GLU A 50 17.34 -27.24 -0.39
C GLU A 50 16.08 -26.63 0.24
N ASN A 51 16.02 -26.57 1.57
CA ASN A 51 14.90 -25.95 2.29
C ASN A 51 14.86 -24.42 2.07
N HIS A 52 16.00 -23.72 2.13
CA HIS A 52 16.06 -22.29 1.89
C HIS A 52 15.78 -21.94 0.42
N ALA A 53 16.27 -22.74 -0.52
CA ALA A 53 15.97 -22.59 -1.95
C ALA A 53 14.48 -22.81 -2.23
N ARG A 54 13.87 -23.86 -1.67
CA ARG A 54 12.42 -24.09 -1.78
C ARG A 54 11.62 -22.95 -1.14
N GLY A 55 12.05 -22.48 0.03
CA GLY A 55 11.47 -21.32 0.71
C GLY A 55 11.51 -20.07 -0.16
N PHE A 56 12.67 -19.78 -0.78
CA PHE A 56 12.83 -18.67 -1.70
C PHE A 56 11.85 -18.73 -2.88
N TYR A 57 11.78 -19.86 -3.60
CA TYR A 57 10.88 -19.99 -4.74
C TYR A 57 9.41 -19.92 -4.32
N SER A 58 9.05 -20.55 -3.20
CA SER A 58 7.68 -20.50 -2.67
C SER A 58 7.29 -19.07 -2.28
N SER A 59 8.12 -18.36 -1.51
CA SER A 59 7.85 -16.97 -1.12
C SER A 59 7.76 -16.05 -2.33
N LEU A 60 8.60 -16.24 -3.34
CA LEU A 60 8.55 -15.48 -4.59
C LEU A 60 7.25 -15.74 -5.38
N GLU A 61 6.80 -16.99 -5.46
CA GLU A 61 5.53 -17.35 -6.09
C GLU A 61 4.36 -16.68 -5.36
N HIS A 62 4.31 -16.78 -4.04
CA HIS A 62 3.25 -16.15 -3.24
C HIS A 62 3.26 -14.63 -3.38
N ALA A 63 4.42 -13.98 -3.36
CA ALA A 63 4.55 -12.54 -3.53
C ALA A 63 4.09 -12.10 -4.93
N THR A 64 4.51 -12.79 -5.98
CA THR A 64 4.14 -12.45 -7.37
C THR A 64 2.66 -12.67 -7.64
N VAL A 65 2.06 -13.73 -7.10
CA VAL A 65 0.60 -13.97 -7.18
C VAL A 65 -0.17 -12.91 -6.40
N ALA A 66 0.28 -12.54 -5.20
CA ALA A 66 -0.35 -11.50 -4.39
C ALA A 66 -0.30 -10.13 -5.10
N LEU A 67 0.85 -9.75 -5.65
CA LEU A 67 1.00 -8.53 -6.46
C LEU A 67 0.10 -8.54 -7.69
N ARG A 68 0.02 -9.67 -8.41
CA ARG A 68 -0.86 -9.79 -9.58
C ARG A 68 -2.33 -9.61 -9.19
N ARG A 69 -2.76 -10.20 -8.07
CA ARG A 69 -4.12 -10.00 -7.54
C ARG A 69 -4.34 -8.55 -7.16
N GLU A 70 -3.34 -7.89 -6.59
CA GLU A 70 -3.41 -6.48 -6.23
C GLU A 70 -3.56 -5.55 -7.42
N ILE A 71 -2.76 -5.77 -8.45
CA ILE A 71 -2.88 -5.03 -9.72
C ILE A 71 -4.27 -5.24 -10.32
N LYS A 72 -4.79 -6.47 -10.28
CA LYS A 72 -6.15 -6.76 -10.75
C LYS A 72 -7.21 -6.02 -9.94
N TYR A 73 -7.09 -6.01 -8.60
CA TYR A 73 -8.00 -5.22 -7.76
C TYR A 73 -7.89 -3.72 -8.03
N LEU A 74 -6.69 -3.23 -8.36
CA LEU A 74 -6.50 -1.84 -8.70
C LEU A 74 -7.17 -1.52 -10.04
N ASP A 75 -6.99 -2.36 -11.05
CA ASP A 75 -7.59 -2.23 -12.38
C ASP A 75 -9.13 -2.33 -12.34
N ASP A 76 -9.67 -3.31 -11.60
CA ASP A 76 -11.11 -3.48 -11.39
C ASP A 76 -11.77 -2.30 -10.64
N ASN A 77 -10.98 -1.51 -9.90
CA ASN A 77 -11.42 -0.32 -9.17
C ASN A 77 -11.10 1.01 -9.89
N VAL A 78 -10.26 0.97 -10.93
CA VAL A 78 -9.98 2.10 -11.83
C VAL A 78 -11.15 2.22 -12.81
N GLY A 79 -12.11 3.09 -12.46
CA GLY A 79 -13.28 3.39 -13.29
C GLY A 79 -14.62 3.22 -12.57
N THR A 80 -14.67 2.44 -11.49
CA THR A 80 -15.93 2.08 -10.81
C THR A 80 -16.23 2.90 -9.57
N ARG A 81 -15.25 3.37 -8.75
CA ARG A 81 -15.54 4.38 -7.70
C ARG A 81 -14.46 5.05 -6.83
N LEU A 82 -13.16 4.72 -6.84
CA LEU A 82 -12.34 5.16 -5.67
C LEU A 82 -10.91 5.66 -5.89
N LEU A 83 -10.39 5.71 -7.11
CA LEU A 83 -9.12 6.40 -7.38
C LEU A 83 -9.36 7.41 -8.50
N PRO A 84 -9.03 8.70 -8.30
CA PRO A 84 -9.02 9.64 -9.41
C PRO A 84 -8.14 9.04 -10.50
N ILE A 85 -8.65 9.08 -11.72
CA ILE A 85 -7.93 8.72 -12.96
C ILE A 85 -6.51 9.30 -12.88
N ASN A 86 -5.53 8.61 -13.45
CA ASN A 86 -4.10 8.94 -13.51
C ASN A 86 -3.80 10.38 -13.99
N VAL A 87 -4.13 11.36 -13.16
CA VAL A 87 -3.83 12.78 -13.35
C VAL A 87 -3.29 13.26 -12.03
N ASN A 88 -1.96 13.40 -12.04
CA ASN A 88 -1.13 14.31 -11.25
C ASN A 88 -1.87 14.96 -10.07
N LYS A 89 -1.42 14.67 -8.85
CA LYS A 89 -1.84 15.21 -7.55
C LYS A 89 -2.20 16.70 -7.62
N LYS A 90 -3.40 17.05 -8.09
CA LYS A 90 -3.88 18.43 -8.18
C LYS A 90 -4.27 18.87 -6.77
N ALA A 91 -4.06 20.15 -6.49
CA ALA A 91 -4.29 20.76 -5.18
C ALA A 91 -5.78 20.73 -4.80
N THR A 92 -6.24 19.63 -4.22
CA THR A 92 -7.63 19.44 -3.76
C THR A 92 -8.03 20.38 -2.62
N GLY A 93 -7.09 21.17 -2.06
CA GLY A 93 -7.36 22.10 -0.98
C GLY A 93 -7.86 23.49 -1.41
N GLN A 94 -7.83 23.82 -2.71
CA GLN A 94 -8.18 25.18 -3.15
C GLN A 94 -9.70 25.42 -3.19
N ASP A 95 -10.49 24.39 -3.50
CA ASP A 95 -11.95 24.49 -3.60
C ASP A 95 -12.60 24.49 -2.21
N ASP A 96 -12.15 23.60 -1.32
CA ASP A 96 -12.65 23.53 0.07
C ASP A 96 -12.37 24.81 0.85
N GLY A 97 -11.23 25.48 0.59
CA GLY A 97 -10.89 26.76 1.21
C GLY A 97 -11.87 27.87 0.82
N LYS A 98 -12.13 28.05 -0.48
CA LYS A 98 -13.05 29.08 -0.96
C LYS A 98 -14.50 28.84 -0.53
N LEU A 99 -14.92 27.58 -0.48
CA LEU A 99 -16.25 27.21 0.00
C LEU A 99 -16.42 27.53 1.49
N ARG A 100 -15.42 27.25 2.31
CA ARG A 100 -15.44 27.60 3.74
C ARG A 100 -15.48 29.11 3.95
N ASP A 101 -14.68 29.86 3.21
CA ASP A 101 -14.68 31.33 3.28
C ASP A 101 -16.07 31.90 2.92
N GLN A 102 -16.74 31.32 1.92
CA GLN A 102 -18.11 31.72 1.55
C GLN A 102 -19.14 31.36 2.61
N PHE A 103 -19.03 30.17 3.23
CA PHE A 103 -19.89 29.76 4.34
C PHE A 103 -19.71 30.66 5.57
N GLU A 104 -18.48 31.07 5.87
CA GLU A 104 -18.16 31.95 7.00
C GLU A 104 -18.74 33.36 6.78
N VAL A 105 -18.69 33.87 5.54
CA VAL A 105 -19.36 35.13 5.19
C VAL A 105 -20.88 35.02 5.33
N LEU A 106 -21.47 33.91 4.87
CA LEU A 106 -22.90 33.65 4.99
C LEU A 106 -23.35 33.54 6.46
N GLU A 107 -22.60 32.83 7.31
CA GLU A 107 -22.87 32.72 8.74
C GLU A 107 -22.77 34.08 9.45
N ARG A 108 -21.82 34.93 9.03
CA ARG A 108 -21.67 36.30 9.57
C ARG A 108 -22.86 37.21 9.21
N GLU A 109 -23.38 37.11 7.99
CA GLU A 109 -24.57 37.88 7.58
C GLU A 109 -25.85 37.36 8.26
N LEU A 110 -25.99 36.04 8.44
CA LEU A 110 -27.11 35.43 9.16
C LEU A 110 -27.11 35.78 10.65
N SER A 111 -25.94 35.86 11.29
CA SER A 111 -25.79 36.27 12.69
C SER A 111 -25.92 37.79 12.88
N GLY A 112 -25.56 38.60 11.89
CA GLY A 112 -25.78 40.06 11.89
C GLY A 112 -27.21 40.49 11.56
N GLY A 113 -27.96 39.68 10.81
CA GLY A 113 -29.33 39.98 10.36
C GLY A 113 -30.42 39.85 11.42
N ASN A 114 -30.17 39.14 12.53
CA ASN A 114 -31.15 38.95 13.61
C ASN A 114 -31.17 40.08 14.68
N GLY A 115 -30.40 41.16 14.48
CA GLY A 115 -30.29 42.28 15.43
C GLY A 115 -31.07 43.56 15.10
N LYS A 116 -31.81 43.62 13.98
CA LYS A 116 -32.59 44.81 13.59
C LYS A 116 -34.05 44.51 13.28
N LYS A 117 -34.77 43.99 14.27
CA LYS A 117 -36.22 44.19 14.41
C LYS A 117 -36.56 44.30 15.89
N SER A 118 -36.41 45.51 16.43
CA SER A 118 -37.31 46.05 17.46
C SER A 118 -37.19 47.56 17.51
#